data_AF-A0A4R5EI69-F1
#
_entry.id   AF-A0A4R5EI69-F1
#
_cell.length_a   1.000
_cell.length_b   1.000
_cell.length_c   1.000
_cell.angle_alpha   90.00
_cell.angle_beta   90.00
_cell.angle_gamma   90.00
#
_symmetry.space_group_name_H-M   'P 1'
#
loop_
_entity.id
_entity.type
_entity.pdbx_description
1 polymer ?
#
loop_
_entity_poly.entity_id
_entity_poly.type
_entity_poly.pdbx_seq_one_letter_code
_entity_poly.pdbx_strand_id
1 'polypeptide(L)'
;MIAALLGCYPVLLASALWPAPVLFGAVAAASYLVEHVAPRAGRPLPDLLCKVHLGLTLRFAARETMALLLVARTAGPDSPWFLATAAGVFAIHVVRAGHAGLALRLKQMLSRMPVTTRNLDVSTLRIPKLPPRFLRDDRSARVLYLDALPVLGAAFDVRAAALGAGLAVALGAAGTLALIPYVRRAAPLTDRARVMEVVAEQVEKYRPEVVLYFSGAPAAAYQARMWLPVLERIDRRAIVVLRERGMAAHLEPTTLPMVCFPSSADLMSFRALAGAKLCLYVSNAGRNVHMLRIPTLRSVFLNHGDSDKEASFNPFSRVYDEVWVAGPAGRDRYRRARVGVRDENIHEVGRPQLEGISTEGPGLPYRTVLYAPTWEGWSDDLLHTSLISMGPRIVRALLDHRPRLRVIYKPHPLTGHRDKSAVRAHRKIVAMIEEAELATSKARHPSAAAGEAPTIRHLVVTGSEPHLYDCFNQCDLLITDISSVVADFLASEKPYAVTNVAGLPEQAFHERYPSTEAGELLGRDLAGLADFLGGKDTLARARVKLRAYLLGPEYPDALTRFNAAIERVLAG
;
A
#
# COMPACT_ATOMS: atom_id res chain seq x y z
N MET A 1 20.41 24.36 -4.85
CA MET A 1 21.01 23.09 -4.34
C MET A 1 21.88 22.40 -5.37
N ILE A 2 21.39 22.00 -6.55
CA ILE A 2 22.24 21.42 -7.63
C ILE A 2 23.41 22.35 -7.99
N ALA A 3 23.10 23.58 -8.39
CA ALA A 3 24.11 24.57 -8.77
C ALA A 3 25.10 24.87 -7.63
N ALA A 4 24.60 24.93 -6.38
CA ALA A 4 25.45 25.11 -5.21
C ALA A 4 26.44 23.94 -5.01
N LEU A 5 25.96 22.69 -5.15
CA LEU A 5 26.81 21.50 -5.05
C LEU A 5 27.83 21.42 -6.19
N LEU A 6 27.41 21.72 -7.42
CA LEU A 6 28.30 21.73 -8.58
C LEU A 6 29.35 22.85 -8.49
N GLY A 7 28.96 24.01 -7.97
CA GLY A 7 29.87 25.13 -7.73
C GLY A 7 30.96 24.84 -6.70
N CYS A 8 30.77 23.86 -5.81
CA CYS A 8 31.81 23.44 -4.88
C CYS A 8 33.03 22.82 -5.58
N TYR A 9 32.85 22.06 -6.66
CA TYR A 9 33.96 21.29 -7.27
C TYR A 9 35.04 22.16 -7.93
N PRO A 10 34.73 23.20 -8.72
CA PRO A 10 35.74 24.12 -9.23
C PRO A 10 36.49 24.85 -8.12
N VAL A 11 35.80 25.23 -7.05
CA VAL A 11 36.42 25.92 -5.89
C VAL A 11 37.33 24.97 -5.10
N LEU A 12 36.91 23.70 -4.90
CA LEU A 12 37.76 22.67 -4.32
C LEU A 12 39.03 22.44 -5.15
N LEU A 13 38.90 22.36 -6.48
CA LEU A 13 40.05 22.20 -7.37
C LEU A 13 40.99 23.42 -7.29
N ALA A 14 40.46 24.63 -7.37
CA ALA A 14 41.25 25.85 -7.30
C ALA A 14 41.99 25.99 -5.96
N SER A 15 41.30 25.73 -4.84
CA SER A 15 41.88 25.75 -3.49
C SER A 15 42.86 24.61 -3.20
N ALA A 16 42.84 23.53 -3.99
CA ALA A 16 43.84 22.47 -3.94
C ALA A 16 45.07 22.79 -4.80
N LEU A 17 44.88 23.36 -6.00
CA LEU A 17 45.97 23.79 -6.90
C LEU A 17 46.76 24.98 -6.31
N TRP A 18 46.03 25.97 -5.82
CA TRP A 18 46.52 27.07 -5.01
C TRP A 18 46.25 26.75 -3.55
N PRO A 19 47.19 26.11 -2.83
CA PRO A 19 46.93 25.43 -1.57
C PRO A 19 46.36 26.40 -0.51
N ALA A 20 45.04 26.41 -0.38
CA ALA A 20 44.27 27.24 0.54
C ALA A 20 43.44 26.33 1.46
N PRO A 21 44.06 25.71 2.49
CA PRO A 21 43.47 24.61 3.24
C PRO A 21 42.16 24.98 3.95
N VAL A 22 42.07 26.20 4.50
CA VAL A 22 40.86 26.70 5.18
C VAL A 22 39.69 26.82 4.20
N LEU A 23 39.92 27.40 3.02
CA LEU A 23 38.90 27.52 1.97
C LEU A 23 38.47 26.14 1.48
N PHE A 24 39.44 25.25 1.25
CA PHE A 24 39.18 23.86 0.87
C PHE A 24 38.28 23.15 1.88
N GLY A 25 38.63 23.21 3.16
CA GLY A 25 37.86 22.57 4.25
C GLY A 25 36.43 23.09 4.35
N ALA A 26 36.24 24.42 4.28
CA ALA A 26 34.92 25.04 4.31
C ALA A 26 34.03 24.60 3.13
N VAL A 27 34.60 24.58 1.92
CA VAL A 27 33.88 24.18 0.70
C VAL A 27 33.62 22.68 0.69
N ALA A 28 34.56 21.86 1.18
CA ALA A 28 34.39 20.42 1.31
C ALA A 28 33.24 20.09 2.28
N ALA A 29 33.23 20.70 3.46
CA ALA A 29 32.16 20.56 4.44
C ALA A 29 30.79 20.98 3.88
N ALA A 30 30.73 22.13 3.19
CA ALA A 30 29.51 22.59 2.51
C ALA A 30 29.04 21.57 1.46
N SER A 31 29.97 20.99 0.68
CA SER A 31 29.63 20.01 -0.35
C SER A 31 29.03 18.72 0.24
N TYR A 32 29.53 18.23 1.38
CA TYR A 32 28.94 17.08 2.09
C TYR A 32 27.59 17.42 2.74
N LEU A 33 27.43 18.64 3.29
CA LEU A 33 26.18 19.07 3.90
C LEU A 33 25.05 19.17 2.86
N VAL A 34 25.32 19.77 1.70
CA VAL A 34 24.34 19.88 0.60
C VAL A 34 23.97 18.48 0.09
N GLU A 35 24.94 17.58 -0.04
CA GLU A 35 24.73 16.18 -0.39
C GLU A 35 23.81 15.44 0.59
N HIS A 36 23.99 15.68 1.89
CA HIS A 36 23.24 15.03 2.96
C HIS A 36 21.80 15.54 3.08
N VAL A 37 21.59 16.85 2.87
CA VAL A 37 20.30 17.51 3.04
C VAL A 37 19.41 17.38 1.79
N ALA A 38 19.98 17.41 0.59
CA ALA A 38 19.20 17.48 -0.64
C ALA A 38 18.22 16.32 -0.90
N PRO A 39 18.54 15.05 -0.60
CA PRO A 39 17.58 13.95 -0.74
C PRO A 39 16.36 14.09 0.20
N ARG A 40 16.50 14.79 1.34
CA ARG A 40 15.41 15.00 2.29
C ARG A 40 14.46 16.13 1.89
N ALA A 41 14.88 17.00 0.97
CA ALA A 41 14.08 18.13 0.47
C ALA A 41 13.10 17.76 -0.66
N GLY A 42 12.87 16.46 -0.92
CA GLY A 42 11.83 15.99 -1.85
C GLY A 42 12.12 16.14 -3.34
N ARG A 43 13.35 16.48 -3.74
CA ARG A 43 13.74 16.58 -5.17
C ARG A 43 14.60 15.37 -5.60
N PRO A 44 14.44 14.85 -6.84
CA PRO A 44 15.16 13.68 -7.34
C PRO A 44 16.61 14.02 -7.73
N LEU A 45 17.34 14.68 -6.83
CA LEU A 45 18.71 15.16 -7.07
C LEU A 45 19.67 14.03 -7.49
N PRO A 46 19.73 12.88 -6.79
CA PRO A 46 20.71 11.85 -7.14
C PRO A 46 20.47 11.23 -8.51
N ASP A 47 19.20 11.10 -8.91
CA ASP A 47 18.82 10.48 -10.18
C ASP A 47 19.09 11.43 -11.36
N LEU A 48 18.93 12.74 -11.16
CA LEU A 48 19.29 13.75 -12.15
C LEU A 48 20.81 13.86 -12.36
N LEU A 49 21.60 13.84 -11.28
CA LEU A 49 23.06 13.90 -11.37
C LEU A 49 23.65 12.63 -12.00
N CYS A 50 23.04 11.46 -11.77
CA CYS A 50 23.42 10.22 -12.43
C CYS A 50 23.26 10.30 -13.96
N LYS A 51 22.21 10.98 -14.46
CA LYS A 51 21.95 11.16 -15.90
C LYS A 51 23.01 12.02 -16.61
N VAL A 52 23.73 12.87 -15.88
CA VAL A 52 24.83 13.69 -16.41
C VAL A 52 26.21 13.12 -16.03
N HIS A 53 26.28 11.82 -15.75
CA HIS A 53 27.49 11.09 -15.34
C HIS A 53 28.14 11.56 -14.03
N LEU A 54 27.51 12.47 -13.28
CA LEU A 54 27.95 12.92 -11.96
C LEU A 54 27.33 12.05 -10.86
N GLY A 55 27.47 10.74 -11.01
CA GLY A 55 27.00 9.75 -10.04
C GLY A 55 27.61 9.98 -8.65
N LEU A 56 27.03 9.32 -7.63
CA LEU A 56 27.50 9.43 -6.25
C LEU A 56 29.01 9.09 -6.17
N THR A 57 29.43 7.93 -6.66
CA THR A 57 30.83 7.47 -6.60
C THR A 57 31.84 8.46 -7.21
N LEU A 58 31.55 9.04 -8.37
CA LEU A 58 32.46 9.99 -9.04
C LEU A 58 32.66 11.26 -8.19
N ARG A 59 31.61 11.72 -7.54
CA ARG A 59 31.62 12.91 -6.70
C ARG A 59 32.42 12.73 -5.41
N PHE A 60 32.43 11.53 -4.85
CA PHE A 60 33.31 11.14 -3.75
C PHE A 60 34.77 11.07 -4.22
N ALA A 61 35.04 10.36 -5.33
CA ALA A 61 36.38 10.26 -5.92
C ALA A 61 36.98 11.63 -6.29
N ALA A 62 36.16 12.57 -6.77
CA ALA A 62 36.60 13.93 -7.07
C ALA A 62 37.08 14.68 -5.81
N ARG A 63 36.35 14.59 -4.69
CA ARG A 63 36.77 15.21 -3.41
C ARG A 63 38.06 14.58 -2.89
N GLU A 64 38.14 13.26 -2.90
CA GLU A 64 39.33 12.51 -2.50
C GLU A 64 40.56 12.90 -3.36
N THR A 65 40.40 13.01 -4.67
CA THR A 65 41.47 13.43 -5.60
C THR A 65 41.93 14.86 -5.30
N MET A 66 41.00 15.80 -5.08
CA MET A 66 41.35 17.19 -4.76
C MET A 66 41.99 17.31 -3.36
N ALA A 67 41.60 16.46 -2.39
CA ALA A 67 42.23 16.40 -1.07
C ALA A 67 43.67 15.87 -1.15
N LEU A 68 43.91 14.81 -1.95
CA LEU A 68 45.27 14.31 -2.21
C LEU A 68 46.12 15.36 -2.92
N LEU A 69 45.56 16.10 -3.87
CA LEU A 69 46.24 17.21 -4.52
C LEU A 69 46.62 18.31 -3.53
N LEU A 70 45.69 18.73 -2.66
CA LEU A 70 45.97 19.74 -1.62
C LEU A 70 47.12 19.27 -0.72
N VAL A 71 47.07 18.03 -0.24
CA VAL A 71 48.10 17.44 0.62
C VAL A 71 49.46 17.36 -0.09
N ALA A 72 49.47 16.96 -1.37
CA ALA A 72 50.71 16.93 -2.17
C ALA A 72 51.32 18.33 -2.33
N ARG A 73 50.48 19.37 -2.45
CA ARG A 73 50.92 20.77 -2.59
C ARG A 73 51.37 21.40 -1.27
N THR A 74 50.85 20.95 -0.12
CA THR A 74 51.20 21.50 1.19
C THR A 74 52.35 20.77 1.89
N ALA A 75 52.41 19.45 1.78
CA ALA A 75 53.39 18.62 2.49
C ALA A 75 54.43 17.95 1.58
N GLY A 76 54.24 18.00 0.27
CA GLY A 76 55.11 17.34 -0.72
C GLY A 76 54.76 15.85 -0.95
N PRO A 77 54.92 15.34 -2.19
CA PRO A 77 54.61 13.96 -2.52
C PRO A 77 55.57 12.94 -1.89
N ASP A 78 56.78 13.35 -1.52
CA ASP A 78 57.79 12.47 -0.91
C ASP A 78 57.53 12.22 0.59
N SER A 79 56.53 12.87 1.17
CA SER A 79 56.16 12.70 2.58
C SER A 79 55.61 11.29 2.84
N PRO A 80 56.10 10.56 3.86
CA PRO A 80 55.52 9.25 4.23
C PRO A 80 54.05 9.38 4.65
N TRP A 81 53.63 10.54 5.15
CA TRP A 81 52.23 10.81 5.51
C TRP A 81 51.34 11.03 4.28
N PHE A 82 51.88 11.56 3.17
CA PHE A 82 51.17 11.64 1.90
C PHE A 82 50.90 10.24 1.35
N LEU A 83 51.93 9.38 1.33
CA LEU A 83 51.78 7.97 0.94
C LEU A 83 50.76 7.23 1.81
N ALA A 84 50.79 7.44 3.13
CA ALA A 84 49.80 6.88 4.05
C ALA A 84 48.37 7.37 3.76
N THR A 85 48.20 8.66 3.43
CA THR A 85 46.90 9.23 3.06
C THR A 85 46.39 8.62 1.75
N ALA A 86 47.23 8.54 0.71
CA ALA A 86 46.88 7.96 -0.58
C ALA A 86 46.52 6.46 -0.45
N ALA A 87 47.33 5.69 0.26
CA ALA A 87 47.06 4.28 0.54
C ALA A 87 45.77 4.11 1.36
N GLY A 88 45.54 4.98 2.34
CA GLY A 88 44.33 4.99 3.16
C GLY A 88 43.06 5.28 2.34
N VAL A 89 43.10 6.30 1.47
CA VAL A 89 41.99 6.61 0.53
C VAL A 89 41.70 5.42 -0.38
N PHE A 90 42.72 4.76 -0.92
CA PHE A 90 42.52 3.55 -1.71
C PHE A 90 41.92 2.40 -0.89
N ALA A 91 42.41 2.18 0.34
CA ALA A 91 41.89 1.16 1.25
C ALA A 91 40.41 1.39 1.62
N ILE A 92 39.95 2.65 1.73
CA ILE A 92 38.52 2.98 1.92
C ILE A 92 37.68 2.37 0.80
N HIS A 93 38.13 2.43 -0.46
CA HIS A 93 37.40 1.84 -1.59
C HIS A 93 37.36 0.32 -1.54
N VAL A 94 38.46 -0.33 -1.13
CA VAL A 94 38.50 -1.80 -0.94
C VAL A 94 37.51 -2.23 0.14
N VAL A 95 37.50 -1.54 1.28
CA VAL A 95 36.56 -1.78 2.37
C VAL A 95 35.12 -1.53 1.93
N ARG A 96 34.87 -0.45 1.18
CA ARG A 96 33.56 -0.10 0.62
C ARG A 96 33.05 -1.19 -0.33
N ALA A 97 33.91 -1.71 -1.21
CA ALA A 97 33.58 -2.80 -2.11
C ALA A 97 33.26 -4.10 -1.34
N GLY A 98 34.06 -4.43 -0.32
CA GLY A 98 33.80 -5.58 0.55
C GLY A 98 32.47 -5.47 1.30
N HIS A 99 32.17 -4.30 1.88
CA HIS A 99 30.90 -4.02 2.54
C HIS A 99 29.71 -4.17 1.58
N ALA A 100 29.78 -3.52 0.41
CA ALA A 100 28.74 -3.58 -0.61
C ALA A 100 28.53 -5.02 -1.10
N GLY A 101 29.61 -5.77 -1.32
CA GLY A 101 29.59 -7.18 -1.70
C GLY A 101 28.86 -8.05 -0.67
N LEU A 102 29.18 -7.91 0.62
CA LEU A 102 28.49 -8.64 1.69
C LEU A 102 27.02 -8.23 1.83
N ALA A 103 26.71 -6.94 1.76
CA ALA A 103 25.33 -6.45 1.84
C ALA A 103 24.47 -6.95 0.66
N LEU A 104 25.00 -6.89 -0.57
CA LEU A 104 24.36 -7.42 -1.76
C LEU A 104 24.20 -8.94 -1.68
N ARG A 105 25.22 -9.65 -1.21
CA ARG A 105 25.16 -11.10 -1.01
C ARG A 105 24.06 -11.48 -0.02
N LEU A 106 23.99 -10.82 1.13
CA LEU A 106 22.92 -11.03 2.13
C LEU A 106 21.53 -10.78 1.51
N LYS A 107 21.36 -9.64 0.83
CA LYS A 107 20.10 -9.30 0.15
C LYS A 107 19.71 -10.35 -0.88
N GLN A 108 20.67 -10.78 -1.71
CA GLN A 108 20.46 -11.81 -2.72
C GLN A 108 20.00 -13.12 -2.09
N MET A 109 20.66 -13.57 -1.01
CA MET A 109 20.30 -14.81 -0.31
C MET A 109 18.87 -14.77 0.24
N LEU A 110 18.51 -13.68 0.94
CA LEU A 110 17.16 -13.51 1.48
C LEU A 110 16.10 -13.36 0.38
N SER A 111 16.42 -12.66 -0.71
CA SER A 111 15.49 -12.46 -1.84
C SER A 111 15.27 -13.71 -2.71
N ARG A 112 16.14 -14.72 -2.59
CA ARG A 112 16.08 -15.98 -3.34
C ARG A 112 15.38 -17.11 -2.59
N MET A 113 14.97 -16.91 -1.34
CA MET A 113 14.22 -17.91 -0.58
C MET A 113 12.98 -18.36 -1.35
N PRO A 114 12.76 -19.67 -1.59
CA PRO A 114 11.70 -20.14 -2.49
C PRO A 114 10.28 -19.79 -1.98
N VAL A 115 10.14 -19.69 -0.66
CA VAL A 115 8.89 -19.34 0.04
C VAL A 115 9.19 -18.38 1.18
N THR A 116 8.26 -17.46 1.45
CA THR A 116 8.25 -16.67 2.70
C THR A 116 6.95 -16.90 3.43
N THR A 117 6.97 -16.88 4.77
CA THR A 117 5.81 -17.22 5.60
C THR A 117 5.42 -16.07 6.53
N ARG A 118 4.17 -16.11 7.03
CA ARG A 118 3.66 -15.32 8.16
C ARG A 118 2.80 -16.25 9.02
N ASN A 119 2.86 -16.11 10.34
CA ASN A 119 2.11 -16.94 11.29
C ASN A 119 2.34 -18.46 11.14
N LEU A 120 3.55 -18.86 10.74
CA LEU A 120 4.01 -20.24 10.74
C LEU A 120 5.34 -20.30 11.50
N ASP A 121 5.51 -21.31 12.36
CA ASP A 121 6.73 -21.47 13.14
C ASP A 121 7.85 -22.06 12.28
N VAL A 122 8.62 -21.17 11.65
CA VAL A 122 9.83 -21.50 10.89
C VAL A 122 11.10 -21.18 11.67
N SER A 123 11.02 -21.15 13.01
CA SER A 123 12.16 -20.83 13.88
C SER A 123 13.35 -21.78 13.69
N THR A 124 13.09 -23.02 13.26
CA THR A 124 14.11 -24.02 12.89
C THR A 124 15.02 -23.57 11.75
N LEU A 125 14.55 -22.68 10.85
CA LEU A 125 15.38 -22.07 9.80
C LEU A 125 16.35 -21.01 10.34
N ARG A 126 16.20 -20.58 11.60
CA ARG A 126 17.04 -19.57 12.26
C ARG A 126 17.26 -18.32 11.41
N ILE A 127 16.19 -17.82 10.78
CA ILE A 127 16.24 -16.66 9.90
C ILE A 127 16.85 -15.48 10.66
N PRO A 128 17.97 -14.90 10.19
CA PRO A 128 18.64 -13.84 10.93
C PRO A 128 17.76 -12.59 10.98
N LYS A 129 17.77 -11.89 12.12
CA LYS A 129 17.27 -10.52 12.19
C LYS A 129 18.00 -9.68 11.14
N LEU A 130 17.28 -8.78 10.48
CA LEU A 130 17.89 -7.86 9.51
C LEU A 130 18.95 -6.99 10.22
N PRO A 131 20.10 -6.71 9.56
CA PRO A 131 21.08 -5.81 10.13
C PRO A 131 20.47 -4.40 10.31
N PRO A 132 20.94 -3.63 11.30
CA PRO A 132 20.51 -2.24 11.49
C PRO A 132 20.54 -1.44 10.20
N ARG A 133 19.62 -0.47 10.06
CA ARG A 133 19.46 0.31 8.82
C ARG A 133 20.76 0.95 8.33
N PHE A 134 21.68 1.31 9.23
CA PHE A 134 22.96 1.91 8.88
C PHE A 134 23.95 0.95 8.20
N LEU A 135 23.80 -0.37 8.38
CA LEU A 135 24.61 -1.42 7.73
C LEU A 135 23.97 -1.98 6.45
N ARG A 136 22.69 -1.67 6.19
CA ARG A 136 21.89 -2.27 5.10
C ARG A 136 21.63 -1.32 3.91
N ASP A 137 22.21 -0.12 3.93
CA ASP A 137 21.90 0.88 2.91
C ASP A 137 22.41 0.42 1.53
N ASP A 138 21.48 0.16 0.60
CA ASP A 138 21.70 -0.50 -0.70
C ASP A 138 22.73 0.21 -1.60
N ARG A 139 23.02 1.50 -1.32
CA ARG A 139 24.01 2.30 -2.06
C ARG A 139 25.33 2.46 -1.31
N SER A 140 25.50 1.82 -0.15
CA SER A 140 26.60 2.06 0.79
C SER A 140 26.80 3.55 1.12
N ALA A 141 25.75 4.36 1.00
CA ALA A 141 25.82 5.81 1.07
C ALA A 141 26.49 6.31 2.35
N ARG A 142 26.35 5.60 3.46
CA ARG A 142 26.98 5.94 4.75
C ARG A 142 28.45 5.54 4.85
N VAL A 143 28.82 4.40 4.26
CA VAL A 143 30.23 4.00 4.11
C VAL A 143 30.94 4.91 3.11
N LEU A 144 30.20 5.48 2.15
CA LEU A 144 30.70 6.50 1.25
C LEU A 144 31.15 7.75 2.01
N TYR A 145 30.37 8.26 2.99
CA TYR A 145 30.73 9.45 3.80
C TYR A 145 31.93 9.29 4.72
N LEU A 146 32.51 8.10 4.87
CA LEU A 146 33.74 7.94 5.67
C LEU A 146 34.95 8.64 5.04
N ASP A 147 34.92 8.93 3.73
CA ASP A 147 35.94 9.72 3.04
C ASP A 147 36.00 11.19 3.51
N ALA A 148 34.93 11.69 4.14
CA ALA A 148 34.91 13.03 4.71
C ALA A 148 36.01 13.21 5.77
N LEU A 149 36.41 12.12 6.45
CA LEU A 149 37.48 12.14 7.44
C LEU A 149 38.84 12.52 6.83
N PRO A 150 39.37 11.79 5.82
CA PRO A 150 40.61 12.23 5.16
C PRO A 150 40.46 13.53 4.35
N VAL A 151 39.30 13.77 3.73
CA VAL A 151 39.07 14.99 2.92
C VAL A 151 39.06 16.25 3.79
N LEU A 152 38.38 16.24 4.94
CA LEU A 152 38.40 17.36 5.88
C LEU A 152 39.72 17.42 6.66
N GLY A 153 40.34 16.27 6.94
CA GLY A 153 41.68 16.20 7.53
C GLY A 153 42.74 16.92 6.69
N ALA A 154 42.65 16.83 5.36
CA ALA A 154 43.54 17.53 4.42
C ALA A 154 43.50 19.06 4.54
N ALA A 155 42.42 19.64 5.10
CA ALA A 155 42.32 21.06 5.36
C ALA A 155 43.15 21.53 6.57
N PHE A 156 43.56 20.60 7.44
CA PHE A 156 44.41 20.89 8.59
C PHE A 156 45.88 20.64 8.24
N ASP A 157 46.25 19.39 8.04
CA ASP A 157 47.58 18.96 7.61
C ASP A 157 47.57 17.51 7.08
N VAL A 158 48.71 17.06 6.60
CA VAL A 158 48.89 15.71 6.06
C VAL A 158 48.73 14.59 7.11
N ARG A 159 49.04 14.86 8.39
CA ARG A 159 48.89 13.87 9.47
C ARG A 159 47.41 13.69 9.82
N ALA A 160 46.66 14.78 9.91
CA ALA A 160 45.22 14.78 10.10
C ALA A 160 44.50 14.05 8.96
N ALA A 161 44.92 14.27 7.71
CA ALA A 161 44.41 13.52 6.56
C ALA A 161 44.69 12.02 6.66
N ALA A 162 45.93 11.63 7.00
CA ALA A 162 46.31 10.22 7.17
C ALA A 162 45.58 9.53 8.32
N LEU A 163 45.46 10.20 9.48
CA LEU A 163 44.68 9.70 10.63
C LEU A 163 43.19 9.60 10.30
N GLY A 164 42.65 10.57 9.57
CA GLY A 164 41.29 10.53 9.05
C GLY A 164 41.07 9.34 8.12
N ALA A 165 42.01 9.07 7.21
CA ALA A 165 41.97 7.90 6.34
C ALA A 165 42.02 6.58 7.14
N GLY A 166 42.93 6.49 8.11
CA GLY A 166 43.04 5.33 9.00
C GLY A 166 41.76 5.06 9.80
N LEU A 167 41.16 6.12 10.37
CA LEU A 167 39.88 6.02 11.09
C LEU A 167 38.74 5.61 10.15
N ALA A 168 38.68 6.16 8.93
CA ALA A 168 37.69 5.78 7.92
C ALA A 168 37.79 4.29 7.55
N VAL A 169 39.02 3.79 7.31
CA VAL A 169 39.28 2.38 7.04
C VAL A 169 38.86 1.52 8.23
N ALA A 170 39.23 1.90 9.46
CA ALA A 170 38.87 1.15 10.66
C ALA A 170 37.35 1.06 10.88
N LEU A 171 36.62 2.18 10.73
CA LEU A 171 35.16 2.22 10.86
C LEU A 171 34.47 1.41 9.75
N GLY A 172 34.95 1.53 8.50
CA GLY A 172 34.42 0.76 7.38
C GLY A 172 34.68 -0.74 7.54
N ALA A 173 35.87 -1.12 7.99
CA ALA A 173 36.23 -2.51 8.26
C ALA A 173 35.37 -3.08 9.39
N ALA A 174 35.18 -2.34 10.49
CA ALA A 174 34.28 -2.73 11.57
C ALA A 174 32.84 -2.94 11.07
N GLY A 175 32.32 -2.02 10.24
CA GLY A 175 31.00 -2.18 9.62
C GLY A 175 30.90 -3.37 8.66
N THR A 176 31.98 -3.69 7.96
CA THR A 176 32.07 -4.86 7.06
C THR A 176 32.10 -6.16 7.86
N LEU A 177 32.95 -6.24 8.89
CA LEU A 177 33.03 -7.39 9.80
C LEU A 177 31.71 -7.63 10.52
N ALA A 178 31.00 -6.56 10.90
CA ALA A 178 29.68 -6.64 11.51
C ALA A 178 28.61 -7.29 10.59
N LEU A 179 28.79 -7.28 9.26
CA LEU A 179 27.88 -7.96 8.32
C LEU A 179 28.13 -9.48 8.21
N ILE A 180 29.34 -9.96 8.52
CA ILE A 180 29.72 -11.37 8.35
C ILE A 180 28.79 -12.33 9.11
N PRO A 181 28.44 -12.09 10.39
CA PRO A 181 27.52 -12.97 11.11
C PRO A 181 26.14 -13.09 10.45
N TYR A 182 25.63 -12.01 9.84
CA TYR A 182 24.34 -12.01 9.14
C TYR A 182 24.40 -12.84 7.86
N VAL A 183 25.47 -12.69 7.07
CA VAL A 183 25.69 -13.48 5.85
C VAL A 183 25.84 -14.97 6.19
N ARG A 184 26.66 -15.30 7.20
CA ARG A 184 26.86 -16.68 7.65
C ARG A 184 25.55 -17.32 8.14
N ARG A 185 24.75 -16.59 8.92
CA ARG A 185 23.44 -17.07 9.40
C ARG A 185 22.39 -17.19 8.29
N ALA A 186 22.51 -16.42 7.21
CA ALA A 186 21.63 -16.53 6.05
C ALA A 186 22.04 -17.67 5.10
N ALA A 187 23.26 -18.22 5.21
CA ALA A 187 23.77 -19.25 4.29
C ALA A 187 22.88 -20.50 4.19
N PRO A 188 22.37 -21.07 5.31
CA PRO A 188 21.46 -22.21 5.24
C PRO A 188 20.16 -21.92 4.48
N LEU A 189 19.70 -20.66 4.43
CA LEU A 189 18.48 -20.27 3.71
C LEU A 189 18.63 -20.37 2.18
N THR A 190 19.84 -20.61 1.68
CA THR A 190 20.09 -20.87 0.25
C THR A 190 19.79 -22.32 -0.14
N ASP A 191 19.71 -23.23 0.84
CA ASP A 191 19.21 -24.58 0.61
C ASP A 191 17.69 -24.54 0.42
N ARG A 192 17.29 -24.55 -0.85
CA ARG A 192 15.89 -24.47 -1.25
C ARG A 192 15.10 -25.67 -0.75
N ALA A 193 15.68 -26.87 -0.80
CA ALA A 193 14.99 -28.10 -0.40
C ALA A 193 14.69 -28.06 1.09
N ARG A 194 15.68 -27.69 1.91
CA ARG A 194 15.49 -27.55 3.36
C ARG A 194 14.46 -26.50 3.74
N VAL A 195 14.48 -25.33 3.09
CA VAL A 195 13.48 -24.27 3.35
C VAL A 195 12.07 -24.76 3.00
N MET A 196 11.92 -25.43 1.85
CA MET A 196 10.62 -25.97 1.41
C MET A 196 10.13 -27.09 2.34
N GLU A 197 11.02 -27.99 2.78
CA GLU A 197 10.72 -29.09 3.71
C GLU A 197 10.20 -28.56 5.05
N VAL A 198 10.89 -27.60 5.68
CA VAL A 198 10.46 -27.04 6.96
C VAL A 198 9.11 -26.34 6.84
N VAL A 199 8.88 -25.59 5.76
CA VAL A 199 7.59 -24.94 5.54
C VAL A 199 6.49 -25.97 5.25
N ALA A 200 6.81 -27.05 4.51
CA ALA A 200 5.89 -28.15 4.25
C ALA A 200 5.45 -28.81 5.56
N GLU A 201 6.39 -29.14 6.46
CA GLU A 201 6.11 -29.76 7.76
C GLU A 201 5.12 -28.91 8.58
N GLN A 202 5.31 -27.59 8.63
CA GLN A 202 4.40 -26.71 9.37
C GLN A 202 3.00 -26.64 8.74
N VAL A 203 2.92 -26.61 7.40
CA VAL A 203 1.63 -26.61 6.69
C VAL A 203 0.92 -27.95 6.85
N GLU A 204 1.64 -29.06 6.77
CA GLU A 204 1.12 -30.42 6.99
C GLU A 204 0.65 -30.63 8.43
N LYS A 205 1.35 -30.04 9.41
CA LYS A 205 0.91 -30.01 10.81
C LYS A 205 -0.37 -29.19 10.98
N TYR A 206 -0.47 -28.05 10.30
CA TYR A 206 -1.67 -27.19 10.35
C TYR A 206 -2.89 -27.81 9.65
N ARG A 207 -2.68 -28.66 8.64
CA ARG A 207 -3.74 -29.34 7.86
C ARG A 207 -4.84 -28.37 7.36
N PRO A 208 -4.50 -27.39 6.51
CA PRO A 208 -5.49 -26.48 5.97
C PRO A 208 -6.49 -27.20 5.07
N GLU A 209 -7.77 -26.84 5.18
CA GLU A 209 -8.87 -27.37 4.36
C GLU A 209 -9.32 -26.34 3.32
N VAL A 210 -9.17 -25.05 3.64
CA VAL A 210 -9.54 -23.91 2.81
C VAL A 210 -8.31 -23.07 2.46
N VAL A 211 -8.17 -22.68 1.21
CA VAL A 211 -7.10 -21.80 0.72
C VAL A 211 -7.69 -20.49 0.24
N LEU A 212 -7.26 -19.35 0.78
CA LEU A 212 -7.43 -18.06 0.11
C LEU A 212 -6.24 -17.81 -0.81
N TYR A 213 -6.46 -17.83 -2.12
CA TYR A 213 -5.42 -17.51 -3.09
C TYR A 213 -5.51 -16.05 -3.51
N PHE A 214 -4.39 -15.33 -3.38
CA PHE A 214 -4.32 -13.93 -3.81
C PHE A 214 -3.03 -13.60 -4.55
N SER A 215 -3.21 -12.86 -5.65
CA SER A 215 -2.12 -12.29 -6.44
C SER A 215 -2.54 -10.95 -7.00
N GLY A 216 -1.67 -9.95 -6.88
CA GLY A 216 -1.96 -8.60 -7.35
C GLY A 216 -0.89 -7.58 -6.97
N ALA A 217 -1.04 -6.35 -7.47
CA ALA A 217 -0.21 -5.23 -7.04
C ALA A 217 -0.54 -4.84 -5.59
N PRO A 218 0.39 -4.21 -4.84
CA PRO A 218 0.13 -3.76 -3.47
C PRO A 218 -1.14 -2.91 -3.30
N ALA A 219 -1.48 -2.09 -4.30
CA ALA A 219 -2.69 -1.27 -4.30
C ALA A 219 -4.00 -2.09 -4.30
N ALA A 220 -3.95 -3.36 -4.72
CA ALA A 220 -5.08 -4.28 -4.70
C ALA A 220 -5.20 -5.10 -3.40
N ALA A 221 -4.29 -4.91 -2.43
CA ALA A 221 -4.26 -5.68 -1.18
C ALA A 221 -5.59 -5.61 -0.40
N TYR A 222 -6.35 -4.51 -0.55
CA TYR A 222 -7.66 -4.33 0.08
C TYR A 222 -8.64 -5.47 -0.26
N GLN A 223 -8.52 -6.08 -1.44
CA GLN A 223 -9.39 -7.14 -1.93
C GLN A 223 -9.26 -8.42 -1.09
N ALA A 224 -8.04 -8.79 -0.70
CA ALA A 224 -7.80 -9.93 0.19
C ALA A 224 -8.03 -9.55 1.65
N ARG A 225 -7.60 -8.34 2.04
CA ARG A 225 -7.69 -7.82 3.41
C ARG A 225 -9.07 -7.94 4.03
N MET A 226 -10.12 -7.56 3.28
CA MET A 226 -11.50 -7.63 3.76
C MET A 226 -12.02 -9.05 4.02
N TRP A 227 -11.38 -10.08 3.48
CA TRP A 227 -11.76 -11.47 3.69
C TRP A 227 -10.98 -12.14 4.83
N LEU A 228 -9.88 -11.54 5.31
CA LEU A 228 -9.07 -12.15 6.38
C LEU A 228 -9.87 -12.31 7.69
N PRO A 229 -10.60 -11.30 8.21
CA PRO A 229 -11.37 -11.46 9.43
C PRO A 229 -12.54 -12.45 9.31
N VAL A 230 -13.06 -12.65 8.10
CA VAL A 230 -14.07 -13.68 7.84
C VAL A 230 -13.44 -15.06 7.96
N LEU A 231 -12.30 -15.28 7.28
CA LEU A 231 -11.61 -16.56 7.28
C LEU A 231 -11.00 -16.96 8.63
N GLU A 232 -10.83 -16.01 9.55
CA GLU A 232 -10.47 -16.30 10.94
C GLU A 232 -11.63 -16.90 11.75
N ARG A 233 -12.88 -16.67 11.31
CA ARG A 233 -14.10 -17.04 12.03
C ARG A 233 -14.86 -18.19 11.38
N ILE A 234 -14.38 -18.74 10.26
CA ILE A 234 -14.98 -19.93 9.66
C ILE A 234 -14.68 -21.17 10.50
N ASP A 235 -15.51 -22.20 10.37
CA ASP A 235 -15.39 -23.44 11.16
C ASP A 235 -14.25 -24.37 10.69
N ARG A 236 -13.53 -23.98 9.63
CA ARG A 236 -12.49 -24.76 8.97
C ARG A 236 -11.15 -24.05 8.97
N ARG A 237 -10.06 -24.82 8.96
CA ARG A 237 -8.70 -24.25 8.96
C ARG A 237 -8.37 -23.64 7.60
N ALA A 238 -8.20 -22.32 7.55
CA ALA A 238 -7.83 -21.58 6.36
C ALA A 238 -6.33 -21.24 6.30
N ILE A 239 -5.76 -21.23 5.10
CA ILE A 239 -4.41 -20.72 4.82
C ILE A 239 -4.43 -19.72 3.68
N VAL A 240 -3.59 -18.68 3.75
CA VAL A 240 -3.45 -17.69 2.68
C VAL A 240 -2.25 -18.02 1.80
N VAL A 241 -2.46 -18.15 0.49
CA VAL A 241 -1.42 -18.37 -0.50
C VAL A 241 -1.22 -17.09 -1.33
N LEU A 242 -0.02 -16.52 -1.26
CA LEU A 242 0.37 -15.28 -1.94
C LEU A 242 1.39 -15.55 -3.05
N ARG A 243 1.48 -14.63 -4.02
CA ARG A 243 2.45 -14.70 -5.12
C ARG A 243 3.51 -13.62 -5.10
N GLU A 244 3.20 -12.44 -4.58
CA GLU A 244 4.12 -11.30 -4.59
C GLU A 244 4.85 -11.17 -3.26
N ARG A 245 6.19 -11.17 -3.29
CA ARG A 245 7.00 -10.90 -2.10
C ARG A 245 6.63 -9.53 -1.53
N GLY A 246 6.46 -9.47 -0.21
CA GLY A 246 6.07 -8.25 0.48
C GLY A 246 4.58 -7.98 0.50
N MET A 247 3.74 -8.72 -0.26
CA MET A 247 2.28 -8.57 -0.19
C MET A 247 1.76 -8.75 1.23
N ALA A 248 2.31 -9.70 1.99
CA ALA A 248 1.94 -9.91 3.39
C ALA A 248 2.11 -8.67 4.28
N ALA A 249 3.01 -7.73 3.95
CA ALA A 249 3.18 -6.48 4.69
C ALA A 249 2.10 -5.42 4.37
N HIS A 250 1.37 -5.61 3.28
CA HIS A 250 0.22 -4.80 2.88
C HIS A 250 -1.12 -5.39 3.35
N LEU A 251 -1.08 -6.60 3.93
CA LEU A 251 -2.22 -7.23 4.57
C LEU A 251 -2.24 -6.89 6.06
N GLU A 252 -3.45 -6.72 6.61
CA GLU A 252 -3.67 -6.44 8.03
C GLU A 252 -3.07 -7.52 8.94
N PRO A 253 -2.82 -7.20 10.22
CA PRO A 253 -2.63 -8.21 11.24
C PRO A 253 -3.73 -9.27 11.17
N THR A 254 -3.32 -10.52 11.12
CA THR A 254 -4.18 -11.69 11.12
C THR A 254 -3.45 -12.82 11.81
N THR A 255 -4.22 -13.76 12.34
CA THR A 255 -3.80 -15.03 12.92
C THR A 255 -3.61 -16.13 11.86
N LEU A 256 -4.15 -15.94 10.65
CA LEU A 256 -4.11 -16.94 9.59
C LEU A 256 -2.67 -17.23 9.14
N PRO A 257 -2.29 -18.51 8.97
CA PRO A 257 -1.02 -18.85 8.35
C PRO A 257 -0.98 -18.34 6.90
N MET A 258 0.17 -17.81 6.50
CA MET A 258 0.39 -17.35 5.13
C MET A 258 1.67 -17.94 4.56
N VAL A 259 1.61 -18.35 3.30
CA VAL A 259 2.74 -18.80 2.49
C VAL A 259 2.79 -18.00 1.19
N CYS A 260 3.95 -17.48 0.83
CA CYS A 260 4.14 -16.71 -0.39
C CYS A 260 5.14 -17.41 -1.31
N PHE A 261 4.67 -17.80 -2.50
CA PHE A 261 5.46 -18.48 -3.52
C PHE A 261 5.61 -17.61 -4.76
N PRO A 262 6.76 -16.95 -4.96
CA PRO A 262 7.00 -16.16 -6.16
C PRO A 262 7.03 -17.02 -7.43
N SER A 263 7.73 -18.15 -7.36
CA SER A 263 7.84 -19.11 -8.45
C SER A 263 6.56 -19.94 -8.56
N SER A 264 6.04 -20.09 -9.78
CA SER A 264 4.97 -21.05 -10.06
C SER A 264 5.44 -22.49 -9.89
N ALA A 265 6.68 -22.81 -10.26
CA ALA A 265 7.23 -24.15 -10.12
C ALA A 265 7.29 -24.59 -8.64
N ASP A 266 7.74 -23.70 -7.75
CA ASP A 266 7.78 -24.00 -6.31
C ASP A 266 6.37 -24.25 -5.77
N LEU A 267 5.40 -23.38 -6.08
CA LEU A 267 3.99 -23.55 -5.69
C LEU A 267 3.41 -24.89 -6.20
N MET A 268 3.58 -25.19 -7.49
CA MET A 268 3.03 -26.41 -8.09
C MET A 268 3.72 -27.69 -7.58
N SER A 269 4.95 -27.60 -7.08
CA SER A 269 5.68 -28.71 -6.47
C SER A 269 5.34 -28.92 -4.99
N PHE A 270 4.72 -27.93 -4.34
CA PHE A 270 4.48 -27.94 -2.89
C PHE A 270 3.27 -28.81 -2.51
N ARG A 271 3.54 -30.08 -2.16
CA ARG A 271 2.51 -31.10 -1.88
C ARG A 271 1.79 -30.92 -0.54
N ALA A 272 2.34 -30.14 0.40
CA ALA A 272 1.73 -29.91 1.71
C ALA A 272 0.32 -29.26 1.65
N LEU A 273 -0.04 -28.64 0.52
CA LEU A 273 -1.39 -28.10 0.28
C LEU A 273 -2.38 -29.13 -0.28
N ALA A 274 -1.96 -30.37 -0.58
CA ALA A 274 -2.80 -31.38 -1.22
C ALA A 274 -3.99 -31.84 -0.34
N GLY A 275 -3.93 -31.60 0.97
CA GLY A 275 -5.03 -31.85 1.90
C GLY A 275 -6.19 -30.85 1.78
N ALA A 276 -5.92 -29.64 1.25
CA ALA A 276 -6.97 -28.66 1.03
C ALA A 276 -7.93 -29.13 -0.06
N LYS A 277 -9.20 -28.73 0.08
CA LYS A 277 -10.29 -29.11 -0.84
C LYS A 277 -10.95 -27.91 -1.49
N LEU A 278 -10.85 -26.74 -0.86
CA LEU A 278 -11.47 -25.51 -1.34
C LEU A 278 -10.41 -24.43 -1.58
N CYS A 279 -10.48 -23.76 -2.72
CA CYS A 279 -9.66 -22.59 -3.04
C CYS A 279 -10.55 -21.39 -3.41
N LEU A 280 -10.47 -20.34 -2.59
CA LEU A 280 -11.21 -19.10 -2.68
C LEU A 280 -10.40 -18.04 -3.44
N TYR A 281 -11.06 -17.34 -4.37
CA TYR A 281 -10.46 -16.29 -5.19
C TYR A 281 -11.25 -14.98 -5.07
N VAL A 282 -10.56 -13.89 -4.75
CA VAL A 282 -11.18 -12.57 -4.51
C VAL A 282 -11.00 -11.60 -5.69
N SER A 283 -10.26 -12.00 -6.71
CA SER A 283 -10.04 -11.23 -7.94
C SER A 283 -9.68 -12.14 -9.12
N ASN A 284 -9.89 -11.63 -10.33
CA ASN A 284 -9.59 -12.32 -11.59
C ASN A 284 -8.15 -12.05 -12.05
N ALA A 285 -7.16 -12.43 -11.24
CA ALA A 285 -5.76 -12.31 -11.60
C ALA A 285 -5.33 -13.44 -12.56
N GLY A 286 -4.54 -13.12 -13.59
CA GLY A 286 -4.04 -14.13 -14.53
C GLY A 286 -3.23 -15.26 -13.87
N ARG A 287 -2.59 -14.97 -12.72
CA ARG A 287 -1.85 -15.97 -11.94
C ARG A 287 -2.75 -17.00 -11.24
N ASN A 288 -4.06 -16.81 -11.18
CA ASN A 288 -5.01 -17.80 -10.62
C ASN A 288 -4.92 -19.15 -11.34
N VAL A 289 -4.51 -19.15 -12.62
CA VAL A 289 -4.31 -20.37 -13.43
C VAL A 289 -3.44 -21.44 -12.76
N HIS A 290 -2.57 -21.07 -11.81
CA HIS A 290 -1.72 -22.06 -11.15
C HIS A 290 -2.52 -22.96 -10.20
N MET A 291 -3.39 -22.38 -9.36
CA MET A 291 -4.20 -23.17 -8.43
C MET A 291 -5.42 -23.79 -9.12
N LEU A 292 -5.97 -23.15 -10.16
CA LEU A 292 -7.07 -23.69 -10.97
C LEU A 292 -6.74 -25.01 -11.68
N ARG A 293 -5.46 -25.35 -11.82
CA ARG A 293 -5.01 -26.60 -12.45
C ARG A 293 -4.98 -27.80 -11.50
N ILE A 294 -5.26 -27.60 -10.21
CA ILE A 294 -5.22 -28.67 -9.20
C ILE A 294 -6.59 -29.34 -9.18
N PRO A 295 -6.74 -30.57 -9.70
CA PRO A 295 -8.06 -31.19 -9.91
C PRO A 295 -8.78 -31.56 -8.60
N THR A 296 -8.05 -31.66 -7.49
CA THR A 296 -8.61 -32.00 -6.18
C THR A 296 -9.14 -30.79 -5.42
N LEU A 297 -8.95 -29.57 -5.95
CA LEU A 297 -9.45 -28.34 -5.35
C LEU A 297 -10.70 -27.89 -6.09
N ARG A 298 -11.79 -27.68 -5.35
CA ARG A 298 -12.92 -26.88 -5.82
C ARG A 298 -12.50 -25.42 -5.83
N SER A 299 -12.65 -24.78 -6.97
CA SER A 299 -12.33 -23.37 -7.18
C SER A 299 -13.59 -22.50 -7.06
N VAL A 300 -13.55 -21.52 -6.16
CA VAL A 300 -14.67 -20.64 -5.86
C VAL A 300 -14.28 -19.19 -6.05
N PHE A 301 -15.00 -18.48 -6.91
CA PHE A 301 -14.86 -17.03 -7.03
C PHE A 301 -15.79 -16.30 -6.06
N LEU A 302 -15.18 -15.55 -5.14
CA LEU A 302 -15.87 -14.73 -4.15
C LEU A 302 -16.02 -13.26 -4.58
N ASN A 303 -15.12 -12.81 -5.46
CA ASN A 303 -14.88 -11.39 -5.73
C ASN A 303 -14.47 -10.60 -4.45
N HIS A 304 -14.34 -9.28 -4.57
CA HIS A 304 -14.09 -8.36 -3.45
C HIS A 304 -15.22 -7.36 -3.25
N GLY A 305 -16.22 -7.36 -4.12
CA GLY A 305 -17.38 -6.46 -4.08
C GLY A 305 -18.46 -7.00 -5.00
N ASP A 306 -19.69 -7.09 -4.52
CA ASP A 306 -20.83 -7.40 -5.39
C ASP A 306 -21.45 -6.06 -5.85
N SER A 307 -21.48 -5.81 -7.15
CA SER A 307 -21.87 -4.51 -7.71
C SER A 307 -22.45 -4.64 -9.11
N ASP A 308 -23.10 -3.59 -9.58
CA ASP A 308 -23.68 -3.54 -10.93
C ASP A 308 -22.65 -3.30 -12.04
N LYS A 309 -21.36 -3.23 -11.71
CA LYS A 309 -20.30 -3.10 -12.71
C LYS A 309 -20.09 -4.43 -13.44
N GLU A 310 -19.84 -4.36 -14.74
CA GLU A 310 -19.52 -5.53 -15.59
C GLU A 310 -18.34 -6.35 -15.06
N ALA A 311 -17.41 -5.72 -14.33
CA ALA A 311 -16.32 -6.40 -13.65
C ALA A 311 -16.78 -7.44 -12.60
N SER A 312 -17.97 -7.27 -12.01
CA SER A 312 -18.54 -8.19 -11.00
C SER A 312 -19.16 -9.46 -11.62
N PHE A 313 -19.51 -9.44 -12.91
CA PHE A 313 -20.12 -10.56 -13.65
C PHE A 313 -19.41 -10.84 -14.98
N ASN A 314 -18.09 -10.93 -14.91
CA ASN A 314 -17.21 -11.06 -16.08
C ASN A 314 -17.19 -12.50 -16.67
N PRO A 315 -17.06 -12.68 -18.01
CA PRO A 315 -16.90 -14.00 -18.62
C PRO A 315 -15.72 -14.84 -18.13
N PHE A 316 -14.72 -14.22 -17.50
CA PHE A 316 -13.61 -14.89 -16.82
C PHE A 316 -14.11 -15.80 -15.70
N SER A 317 -15.23 -15.49 -15.04
CA SER A 317 -15.76 -16.30 -13.94
C SER A 317 -16.08 -17.76 -14.33
N ARG A 318 -16.16 -18.07 -15.63
CA ARG A 318 -16.32 -19.44 -16.16
C ARG A 318 -15.15 -20.39 -15.85
N VAL A 319 -13.99 -19.86 -15.50
CA VAL A 319 -12.82 -20.70 -15.15
C VAL A 319 -12.95 -21.33 -13.77
N TYR A 320 -13.84 -20.80 -12.94
CA TYR A 320 -14.10 -21.31 -11.61
C TYR A 320 -15.22 -22.32 -11.65
N ASP A 321 -15.18 -23.22 -10.71
CA ASP A 321 -16.20 -24.24 -10.58
C ASP A 321 -17.51 -23.65 -10.04
N GLU A 322 -17.38 -22.76 -9.06
CA GLU A 322 -18.51 -22.06 -8.47
C GLU A 322 -18.23 -20.56 -8.35
N VAL A 323 -19.31 -19.78 -8.40
CA VAL A 323 -19.30 -18.34 -8.12
C VAL A 323 -20.20 -18.10 -6.93
N TRP A 324 -19.63 -17.55 -5.86
CA TRP A 324 -20.39 -17.23 -4.66
C TRP A 324 -20.72 -15.74 -4.66
N VAL A 325 -22.01 -15.44 -4.61
CA VAL A 325 -22.56 -14.09 -4.70
C VAL A 325 -23.18 -13.66 -3.38
N ALA A 326 -23.35 -12.35 -3.20
CA ALA A 326 -23.91 -11.79 -1.98
C ALA A 326 -25.37 -12.20 -1.76
N GLY A 327 -26.17 -12.22 -2.82
CA GLY A 327 -27.59 -12.51 -2.76
C GLY A 327 -28.22 -12.65 -4.14
N PRO A 328 -29.56 -12.69 -4.22
CA PRO A 328 -30.29 -12.91 -5.47
C PRO A 328 -29.87 -11.96 -6.62
N ALA A 329 -29.58 -10.70 -6.31
CA ALA A 329 -29.12 -9.73 -7.32
C ALA A 329 -27.84 -10.14 -8.03
N GLY A 330 -26.89 -10.75 -7.31
CA GLY A 330 -25.65 -11.24 -7.90
C GLY A 330 -25.91 -12.38 -8.89
N ARG A 331 -26.81 -13.32 -8.55
CA ARG A 331 -27.25 -14.39 -9.46
C ARG A 331 -27.92 -13.81 -10.71
N ASP A 332 -28.82 -12.86 -10.52
CA ASP A 332 -29.55 -12.21 -11.62
C ASP A 332 -28.62 -11.45 -12.57
N ARG A 333 -27.55 -10.82 -12.06
CA ARG A 333 -26.53 -10.16 -12.90
C ARG A 333 -25.88 -11.15 -13.86
N TYR A 334 -25.47 -12.33 -13.40
CA TYR A 334 -24.92 -13.37 -14.27
C TYR A 334 -25.94 -13.87 -15.29
N ARG A 335 -27.20 -14.08 -14.87
CA ARG A 335 -28.29 -14.51 -15.76
C ARG A 335 -28.57 -13.50 -16.87
N ARG A 336 -28.65 -12.21 -16.53
CA ARG A 336 -28.87 -11.12 -17.50
C ARG A 336 -27.69 -10.94 -18.44
N ALA A 337 -26.47 -10.99 -17.91
CA ALA A 337 -25.26 -10.78 -18.70
C ALA A 337 -24.95 -11.94 -19.65
N ARG A 338 -25.52 -13.14 -19.43
CA ARG A 338 -25.37 -14.33 -20.28
C ARG A 338 -23.89 -14.67 -20.59
N VAL A 339 -23.02 -14.47 -19.60
CA VAL A 339 -21.56 -14.65 -19.74
C VAL A 339 -21.11 -16.11 -19.71
N GLY A 340 -22.06 -17.05 -19.68
CA GLY A 340 -21.82 -18.50 -19.78
C GLY A 340 -21.45 -19.20 -18.47
N VAL A 341 -21.61 -18.54 -17.32
CA VAL A 341 -21.60 -19.21 -16.01
C VAL A 341 -22.96 -19.88 -15.81
N ARG A 342 -22.96 -21.16 -15.43
CA ARG A 342 -24.18 -21.95 -15.23
C ARG A 342 -24.85 -21.58 -13.91
N ASP A 343 -26.19 -21.49 -13.90
CA ASP A 343 -26.95 -21.01 -12.74
C ASP A 343 -26.81 -21.94 -11.53
N GLU A 344 -26.66 -23.25 -11.77
CA GLU A 344 -26.42 -24.25 -10.72
C GLU A 344 -25.06 -24.08 -10.02
N ASN A 345 -24.10 -23.42 -10.66
CA ASN A 345 -22.78 -23.13 -10.10
C ASN A 345 -22.73 -21.77 -9.37
N ILE A 346 -23.85 -21.04 -9.31
CA ILE A 346 -23.95 -19.78 -8.60
C ILE A 346 -24.63 -20.03 -7.25
N HIS A 347 -23.97 -19.58 -6.18
CA HIS A 347 -24.45 -19.80 -4.82
C HIS A 347 -24.52 -18.50 -4.04
N GLU A 348 -25.65 -18.28 -3.39
CA GLU A 348 -25.92 -17.07 -2.62
C GLU A 348 -25.47 -17.30 -1.18
N VAL A 349 -24.36 -16.67 -0.79
CA VAL A 349 -23.71 -16.93 0.50
C VAL A 349 -23.73 -15.73 1.44
N GLY A 350 -24.26 -14.58 1.01
CA GLY A 350 -24.17 -13.35 1.80
C GLY A 350 -22.84 -12.61 1.64
N ARG A 351 -22.69 -11.53 2.41
CA ARG A 351 -21.42 -10.81 2.57
C ARG A 351 -21.02 -10.79 4.06
N PRO A 352 -20.36 -11.84 4.57
CA PRO A 352 -19.96 -11.91 5.98
C PRO A 352 -18.99 -10.79 6.41
N GLN A 353 -18.37 -10.07 5.48
CA GLN A 353 -17.55 -8.89 5.77
C GLN A 353 -18.36 -7.69 6.28
N LEU A 354 -19.68 -7.70 6.08
CA LEU A 354 -20.58 -6.60 6.45
C LEU A 354 -21.12 -6.74 7.88
N GLU A 355 -20.75 -7.81 8.58
CA GLU A 355 -21.08 -7.98 9.99
C GLU A 355 -20.49 -6.84 10.84
N GLY A 356 -21.27 -6.35 11.81
CA GLY A 356 -20.89 -5.21 12.64
C GLY A 356 -21.18 -3.84 12.04
N ILE A 357 -21.76 -3.77 10.83
CA ILE A 357 -22.34 -2.52 10.32
C ILE A 357 -23.63 -2.21 11.09
N SER A 358 -23.69 -1.03 11.70
CA SER A 358 -24.84 -0.54 12.45
C SER A 358 -25.88 0.08 11.52
N THR A 359 -27.15 -0.18 11.81
CA THR A 359 -28.28 0.52 11.18
C THR A 359 -28.52 1.91 11.76
N GLU A 360 -27.90 2.21 12.90
CA GLU A 360 -27.95 3.50 13.55
C GLU A 360 -26.80 4.42 13.09
N GLY A 361 -27.04 5.72 13.15
CA GLY A 361 -26.02 6.74 12.99
C GLY A 361 -25.13 6.88 14.24
N PRO A 362 -24.06 7.68 14.18
CA PRO A 362 -23.10 7.83 15.28
C PRO A 362 -23.64 8.60 16.52
N GLY A 363 -24.94 8.95 16.55
CA GLY A 363 -25.56 9.65 17.68
C GLY A 363 -25.01 11.06 17.95
N LEU A 364 -24.47 11.72 16.92
CA LEU A 364 -23.83 13.03 17.06
C LEU A 364 -24.85 14.17 17.02
N PRO A 365 -24.54 15.36 17.60
CA PRO A 365 -25.44 16.52 17.58
C PRO A 365 -25.78 17.04 16.17
N TYR A 366 -24.99 16.64 15.17
CA TYR A 366 -25.15 17.00 13.77
C TYR A 366 -25.01 15.75 12.90
N ARG A 367 -25.73 15.71 11.78
CA ARG A 367 -25.59 14.62 10.80
C ARG A 367 -24.18 14.58 10.21
N THR A 368 -23.70 13.36 10.00
CA THR A 368 -22.42 13.07 9.36
C THR A 368 -22.63 12.48 7.98
N VAL A 369 -22.03 13.11 6.97
CA VAL A 369 -22.08 12.65 5.57
C VAL A 369 -20.74 12.02 5.19
N LEU A 370 -20.77 10.77 4.76
CA LEU A 370 -19.65 10.11 4.11
C LEU A 370 -19.71 10.37 2.61
N TYR A 371 -18.71 11.07 2.07
CA TYR A 371 -18.46 11.12 0.62
C TYR A 371 -17.36 10.12 0.25
N ALA A 372 -17.74 9.04 -0.44
CA ALA A 372 -16.85 7.95 -0.82
C ALA A 372 -16.90 7.68 -2.34
N PRO A 373 -16.31 8.57 -3.17
CA PRO A 373 -16.35 8.40 -4.62
C PRO A 373 -15.47 7.23 -5.08
N THR A 374 -15.79 6.67 -6.25
CA THR A 374 -14.94 5.69 -6.93
C THR A 374 -13.80 6.40 -7.67
N TRP A 375 -12.95 5.61 -8.31
CA TRP A 375 -11.85 6.05 -9.16
C TRP A 375 -12.25 5.98 -10.63
N GLU A 376 -11.32 6.30 -11.52
CA GLU A 376 -11.52 6.44 -12.97
C GLU A 376 -11.97 5.16 -13.70
N GLY A 377 -11.92 3.99 -13.04
CA GLY A 377 -12.25 2.70 -13.64
C GLY A 377 -11.18 2.23 -14.64
N TRP A 378 -11.35 1.05 -15.24
CA TRP A 378 -10.39 0.49 -16.21
C TRP A 378 -10.76 0.75 -17.68
N SER A 379 -12.01 1.08 -17.98
CA SER A 379 -12.49 1.40 -19.33
C SER A 379 -12.56 2.90 -19.57
N ASP A 380 -12.64 3.31 -20.83
CA ASP A 380 -12.84 4.71 -21.23
C ASP A 380 -14.32 5.15 -21.10
N ASP A 381 -15.13 4.41 -20.36
CA ASP A 381 -16.47 4.84 -19.98
C ASP A 381 -16.31 6.04 -19.01
N LEU A 382 -16.56 7.23 -19.54
CA LEU A 382 -16.04 8.52 -19.06
C LEU A 382 -16.54 8.95 -17.66
N LEU A 383 -17.34 8.13 -16.98
CA LEU A 383 -18.32 8.59 -15.99
C LEU A 383 -18.32 7.73 -14.71
N HIS A 384 -17.26 6.95 -14.47
CA HIS A 384 -17.14 6.07 -13.29
C HIS A 384 -16.95 6.79 -11.95
N THR A 385 -16.55 8.07 -11.95
CA THR A 385 -16.26 8.81 -10.72
C THR A 385 -16.83 10.22 -10.76
N SER A 386 -17.54 10.60 -9.69
CA SER A 386 -17.98 11.98 -9.50
C SER A 386 -16.86 12.91 -9.08
N LEU A 387 -15.71 12.35 -8.66
CA LEU A 387 -14.64 13.09 -8.02
C LEU A 387 -14.18 14.27 -8.89
N ILE A 388 -14.06 14.08 -10.19
CA ILE A 388 -13.55 15.09 -11.13
C ILE A 388 -14.60 16.17 -11.40
N SER A 389 -15.84 15.76 -11.72
CA SER A 389 -16.88 16.65 -12.28
C SER A 389 -17.79 17.28 -11.22
N MET A 390 -17.98 16.61 -10.08
CA MET A 390 -18.96 16.99 -9.05
C MET A 390 -18.34 17.11 -7.67
N GLY A 391 -17.30 16.33 -7.35
CA GLY A 391 -16.74 16.19 -6.00
C GLY A 391 -16.46 17.51 -5.26
N PRO A 392 -15.70 18.46 -5.84
CA PRO A 392 -15.47 19.76 -5.19
C PRO A 392 -16.75 20.58 -4.94
N ARG A 393 -17.78 20.43 -5.78
CA ARG A 393 -19.08 21.11 -5.60
C ARG A 393 -19.91 20.43 -4.52
N ILE A 394 -19.92 19.10 -4.49
CA ILE A 394 -20.56 18.31 -3.42
C ILE A 394 -19.95 18.71 -2.07
N VAL A 395 -18.64 18.64 -1.92
CA VAL A 395 -17.98 18.93 -0.65
C VAL A 395 -18.18 20.37 -0.22
N ARG A 396 -18.15 21.33 -1.16
CA ARG A 396 -18.49 22.73 -0.85
C ARG A 396 -19.91 22.86 -0.31
N ALA A 397 -20.90 22.28 -0.98
CA ALA A 397 -22.28 22.30 -0.51
C ALA A 397 -22.45 21.66 0.88
N LEU A 398 -21.72 20.58 1.17
CA LEU A 398 -21.74 19.95 2.50
C LEU A 398 -21.14 20.85 3.60
N LEU A 399 -20.05 21.56 3.31
CA LEU A 399 -19.41 22.48 4.27
C LEU A 399 -20.24 23.76 4.49
N ASP A 400 -20.93 24.22 3.45
CA ASP A 400 -21.78 25.41 3.48
C ASP A 400 -23.17 25.14 4.07
N HIS A 401 -23.57 23.87 4.21
CA HIS A 401 -24.89 23.47 4.69
C HIS A 401 -25.24 24.01 6.09
N ARG A 402 -26.49 24.43 6.28
CA ARG A 402 -27.06 24.88 7.55
C ARG A 402 -28.38 24.13 7.80
N PRO A 403 -28.56 23.43 8.94
CA PRO A 403 -27.65 23.30 10.09
C PRO A 403 -26.33 22.60 9.76
N ARG A 404 -25.29 22.78 10.60
CA ARG A 404 -23.95 22.23 10.36
C ARG A 404 -24.00 20.71 10.14
N LEU A 405 -23.13 20.20 9.26
CA LEU A 405 -22.87 18.77 9.06
C LEU A 405 -21.42 18.43 9.46
N ARG A 406 -21.16 17.15 9.75
CA ARG A 406 -19.81 16.58 9.71
C ARG A 406 -19.60 15.92 8.35
N VAL A 407 -18.38 16.02 7.81
CA VAL A 407 -18.02 15.46 6.51
C VAL A 407 -16.88 14.47 6.71
N ILE A 408 -17.07 13.25 6.24
CA ILE A 408 -16.01 12.25 6.10
C ILE A 408 -15.77 12.07 4.60
N TYR A 409 -14.57 12.37 4.13
CA TYR A 409 -14.17 12.14 2.74
C TYR A 409 -13.21 10.97 2.68
N LYS A 410 -13.60 9.89 1.98
CA LYS A 410 -12.78 8.69 1.79
C LYS A 410 -12.61 8.39 0.29
N PRO A 411 -11.54 8.90 -0.37
CA PRO A 411 -11.29 8.57 -1.77
C PRO A 411 -10.96 7.10 -1.97
N HIS A 412 -11.22 6.58 -3.17
CA HIS A 412 -10.79 5.25 -3.56
C HIS A 412 -9.25 5.12 -3.60
N PRO A 413 -8.65 3.98 -3.20
CA PRO A 413 -7.18 3.81 -3.19
C PRO A 413 -6.49 3.98 -4.54
N LEU A 414 -7.22 3.75 -5.64
CA LEU A 414 -6.73 3.91 -7.03
C LEU A 414 -6.98 5.30 -7.61
N THR A 415 -7.43 6.28 -6.81
CA THR A 415 -7.68 7.65 -7.28
C THR A 415 -6.44 8.23 -7.96
N GLY A 416 -6.57 8.65 -9.22
CA GLY A 416 -5.49 9.29 -9.97
C GLY A 416 -4.50 8.32 -10.62
N HIS A 417 -4.84 7.02 -10.62
CA HIS A 417 -4.06 5.99 -11.27
C HIS A 417 -4.05 6.17 -12.79
N ARG A 418 -5.19 6.53 -13.39
CA ARG A 418 -5.32 6.73 -14.85
C ARG A 418 -5.37 8.19 -15.24
N ASP A 419 -6.11 9.03 -14.51
CA ASP A 419 -6.27 10.45 -14.84
C ASP A 419 -5.79 11.36 -13.70
N LYS A 420 -4.79 12.19 -13.99
CA LYS A 420 -4.26 13.17 -13.02
C LYS A 420 -5.26 14.27 -12.67
N SER A 421 -6.34 14.45 -13.44
CA SER A 421 -7.46 15.32 -13.06
C SER A 421 -8.12 14.87 -11.76
N ALA A 422 -8.22 13.56 -11.52
CA ALA A 422 -8.72 12.99 -10.26
C ALA A 422 -7.82 13.37 -9.08
N VAL A 423 -6.49 13.37 -9.26
CA VAL A 423 -5.54 13.85 -8.24
C VAL A 423 -5.75 15.34 -7.94
N ARG A 424 -5.99 16.16 -8.97
CA ARG A 424 -6.24 17.60 -8.79
C ARG A 424 -7.53 17.83 -8.02
N ALA A 425 -8.60 17.12 -8.37
CA ALA A 425 -9.89 17.23 -7.69
C ALA A 425 -9.81 16.73 -6.24
N HIS A 426 -9.15 15.59 -6.01
CA HIS A 426 -8.84 15.08 -4.66
C HIS A 426 -8.14 16.13 -3.80
N ARG A 427 -7.03 16.72 -4.29
CA ARG A 427 -6.29 17.76 -3.57
C ARG A 427 -7.14 18.99 -3.27
N LYS A 428 -8.00 19.39 -4.21
CA LYS A 428 -8.92 20.50 -4.02
C LYS A 428 -9.93 20.24 -2.90
N ILE A 429 -10.49 19.02 -2.83
CA ILE A 429 -11.39 18.61 -1.75
C ILE A 429 -10.68 18.59 -0.40
N VAL A 430 -9.46 18.04 -0.34
CA VAL A 430 -8.67 18.02 0.90
C VAL A 430 -8.42 19.44 1.40
N ALA A 431 -7.98 20.34 0.50
CA ALA A 431 -7.75 21.75 0.85
C ALA A 431 -9.04 22.43 1.38
N MET A 432 -10.20 22.21 0.74
CA MET A 432 -11.48 22.77 1.22
C MET A 432 -11.82 22.32 2.64
N ILE A 433 -11.62 21.03 2.94
CA ILE A 433 -11.91 20.47 4.27
C ILE A 433 -10.92 21.03 5.30
N GLU A 434 -9.63 21.09 4.96
CA GLU A 434 -8.59 21.65 5.83
C GLU A 434 -8.81 23.15 6.11
N GLU A 435 -9.22 23.93 5.11
CA GLU A 435 -9.57 25.35 5.24
C GLU A 435 -10.77 25.56 6.17
N ALA A 436 -11.84 24.75 6.02
CA ALA A 436 -13.01 24.81 6.90
C ALA A 436 -12.69 24.46 8.35
N GLU A 437 -11.82 23.46 8.56
CA GLU A 437 -11.32 23.08 9.88
C GLU A 437 -10.45 24.18 10.50
N LEU A 438 -9.57 24.80 9.72
CA LEU A 438 -8.74 25.91 10.17
C LEU A 438 -9.59 27.15 10.54
N ALA A 439 -10.61 27.46 9.74
CA ALA A 439 -11.55 28.56 10.02
C ALA A 439 -12.32 28.30 11.33
N THR A 440 -12.82 27.07 11.54
CA THR A 440 -13.47 26.65 12.79
C THR A 440 -12.51 26.77 13.98
N SER A 441 -11.26 26.35 13.81
CA SER A 441 -10.25 26.44 14.88
C SER A 441 -9.87 27.88 15.22
N LYS A 442 -9.83 28.79 14.25
CA LYS A 442 -9.54 30.23 14.50
C LYS A 442 -10.70 30.94 15.18
N ALA A 443 -11.94 30.58 14.83
CA ALA A 443 -13.14 31.11 15.49
C ALA A 443 -13.22 30.70 16.97
N ARG A 444 -12.63 29.55 17.34
CA ARG A 444 -12.43 29.11 18.73
C ARG A 444 -11.25 29.84 19.38
N HIS A 445 -11.42 31.12 19.67
CA HIS A 445 -10.48 31.85 20.52
C HIS A 445 -10.56 31.30 21.97
N PRO A 446 -9.47 31.23 22.76
CA PRO A 446 -9.49 30.70 24.14
C PRO A 446 -10.38 31.46 25.14
N SER A 447 -11.03 32.55 24.73
CA SER A 447 -12.04 33.27 25.51
C SER A 447 -13.48 32.81 25.23
N ALA A 448 -13.70 31.84 24.34
CA ALA A 448 -15.02 31.26 24.09
C ALA A 448 -15.51 30.47 25.31
N ALA A 449 -16.73 30.77 25.77
CA ALA A 449 -17.30 30.24 27.00
C ALA A 449 -17.28 28.70 27.05
N ALA A 450 -16.99 28.15 28.24
CA ALA A 450 -16.81 26.72 28.54
C ALA A 450 -18.07 25.84 28.39
N GLY A 451 -19.07 26.26 27.59
CA GLY A 451 -20.38 25.59 27.47
C GLY A 451 -20.73 25.05 26.08
N GLU A 452 -19.94 25.30 25.04
CA GLU A 452 -20.23 24.73 23.71
C GLU A 452 -19.79 23.26 23.63
N ALA A 453 -20.73 22.39 23.24
CA ALA A 453 -20.43 20.97 22.97
C ALA A 453 -19.28 20.86 21.96
N PRO A 454 -18.32 19.94 22.15
CA PRO A 454 -17.17 19.83 21.28
C PRO A 454 -17.61 19.55 19.84
N THR A 455 -17.44 20.54 18.96
CA THR A 455 -17.63 20.39 17.52
C THR A 455 -16.70 19.30 17.00
N ILE A 456 -17.30 18.27 16.41
CA ILE A 456 -16.60 17.13 15.86
C ILE A 456 -16.04 17.52 14.49
N ARG A 457 -14.76 17.21 14.29
CA ARG A 457 -14.02 17.60 13.10
C ARG A 457 -14.48 16.83 11.85
N HIS A 458 -14.43 17.51 10.71
CA HIS A 458 -14.42 16.86 9.41
C HIS A 458 -13.19 15.93 9.30
N LEU A 459 -13.28 14.88 8.48
CA LEU A 459 -12.24 13.86 8.37
C LEU A 459 -11.90 13.58 6.90
N VAL A 460 -10.59 13.56 6.59
CA VAL A 460 -10.05 13.09 5.30
C VAL A 460 -9.36 11.75 5.55
N VAL A 461 -9.86 10.68 4.92
CA VAL A 461 -9.37 9.31 5.13
C VAL A 461 -8.57 8.83 3.92
N THR A 462 -7.28 9.16 3.89
CA THR A 462 -6.33 8.71 2.84
C THR A 462 -5.43 7.56 3.30
N GLY A 463 -5.42 7.23 4.59
CA GLY A 463 -4.64 6.14 5.17
C GLY A 463 -5.33 4.79 5.11
N SER A 464 -4.70 3.77 5.71
CA SER A 464 -5.27 2.43 5.88
C SER A 464 -6.48 2.42 6.83
N GLU A 465 -6.54 3.39 7.75
CA GLU A 465 -7.56 3.54 8.79
C GLU A 465 -8.12 4.98 8.82
N PRO A 466 -9.38 5.17 9.26
CA PRO A 466 -10.39 4.13 9.45
C PRO A 466 -10.71 3.37 8.15
N HIS A 467 -11.15 2.12 8.27
CA HIS A 467 -11.60 1.34 7.12
C HIS A 467 -12.92 1.88 6.57
N LEU A 468 -13.34 1.37 5.40
CA LEU A 468 -14.57 1.83 4.77
C LEU A 468 -15.80 1.56 5.66
N TYR A 469 -15.89 0.36 6.25
CA TYR A 469 -17.03 -0.03 7.08
C TYR A 469 -17.06 0.71 8.42
N ASP A 470 -15.90 1.07 8.99
CA ASP A 470 -15.84 1.99 10.13
C ASP A 470 -16.42 3.35 9.77
N CYS A 471 -16.19 3.83 8.54
CA CYS A 471 -16.77 5.08 8.06
C CYS A 471 -18.30 4.95 7.90
N PHE A 472 -18.82 3.77 7.56
CA PHE A 472 -20.26 3.53 7.53
C PHE A 472 -20.85 3.72 8.92
N ASN A 473 -20.24 3.14 9.96
CA ASN A 473 -20.68 3.29 11.35
C ASN A 473 -20.50 4.72 11.91
N GLN A 474 -19.64 5.53 11.27
CA GLN A 474 -19.43 6.94 11.64
C GLN A 474 -20.26 7.93 10.83
N CYS A 475 -21.19 7.49 9.98
CA CYS A 475 -22.02 8.37 9.17
C CYS A 475 -23.53 8.10 9.29
N ASP A 476 -24.32 9.12 9.00
CA ASP A 476 -25.77 9.06 8.89
C ASP A 476 -26.21 8.94 7.43
N LEU A 477 -25.44 9.51 6.50
CA LEU A 477 -25.75 9.59 5.08
C LEU A 477 -24.50 9.23 4.25
N LEU A 478 -24.70 8.51 3.14
CA LEU A 478 -23.66 8.24 2.14
C LEU A 478 -23.91 9.04 0.85
N ILE A 479 -22.87 9.65 0.30
CA ILE A 479 -22.82 10.09 -1.09
C ILE A 479 -21.69 9.32 -1.78
N THR A 480 -22.01 8.63 -2.87
CA THR A 480 -21.03 7.83 -3.61
C THR A 480 -21.38 7.79 -5.10
N ASP A 481 -20.65 7.00 -5.87
CA ASP A 481 -20.96 6.71 -7.26
C ASP A 481 -21.25 5.21 -7.40
N ILE A 482 -21.52 4.74 -8.62
CA ILE A 482 -21.73 3.31 -8.88
C ILE A 482 -20.51 2.50 -8.44
N SER A 483 -20.68 1.65 -7.42
CA SER A 483 -19.65 0.74 -6.90
C SER A 483 -20.27 -0.28 -5.93
N SER A 484 -19.47 -1.26 -5.49
CA SER A 484 -19.90 -2.16 -4.41
C SER A 484 -20.14 -1.43 -3.08
N VAL A 485 -19.63 -0.20 -2.92
CA VAL A 485 -19.87 0.61 -1.71
C VAL A 485 -21.36 0.84 -1.48
N VAL A 486 -22.16 1.03 -2.54
CA VAL A 486 -23.62 1.19 -2.43
C VAL A 486 -24.26 -0.09 -1.90
N ALA A 487 -23.94 -1.24 -2.53
CA ALA A 487 -24.48 -2.53 -2.13
C ALA A 487 -24.08 -2.89 -0.69
N ASP A 488 -22.85 -2.57 -0.29
CA ASP A 488 -22.33 -2.82 1.05
C ASP A 488 -22.95 -1.89 2.09
N PHE A 489 -23.15 -0.62 1.74
CA PHE A 489 -23.75 0.37 2.64
C PHE A 489 -25.20 0.05 2.98
N LEU A 490 -25.92 -0.65 2.10
CA LEU A 490 -27.27 -1.13 2.36
C LEU A 490 -27.36 -2.10 3.55
N ALA A 491 -26.25 -2.70 4.00
CA ALA A 491 -26.24 -3.41 5.28
C ALA A 491 -26.58 -2.51 6.48
N SER A 492 -26.33 -1.20 6.37
CA SER A 492 -26.73 -0.22 7.37
C SER A 492 -28.16 0.29 7.21
N GLU A 493 -28.82 0.03 6.07
CA GLU A 493 -30.17 0.57 5.78
C GLU A 493 -30.29 2.11 5.87
N LYS A 494 -29.17 2.83 6.03
CA LYS A 494 -29.13 4.28 6.10
C LYS A 494 -29.32 4.93 4.73
N PRO A 495 -29.81 6.18 4.67
CA PRO A 495 -30.01 6.85 3.39
C PRO A 495 -28.69 7.06 2.64
N TYR A 496 -28.74 6.86 1.33
CA TYR A 496 -27.61 7.09 0.44
C TYR A 496 -28.04 7.82 -0.83
N ALA A 497 -27.09 8.52 -1.44
CA ALA A 497 -27.24 9.16 -2.72
C ALA A 497 -26.13 8.69 -3.67
N VAL A 498 -26.50 8.47 -4.93
CA VAL A 498 -25.60 8.04 -5.99
C VAL A 498 -25.48 9.12 -7.04
N THR A 499 -24.26 9.42 -7.46
CA THR A 499 -24.03 10.41 -8.50
C THR A 499 -24.31 9.85 -9.90
N ASN A 500 -25.12 10.56 -10.66
CA ASN A 500 -25.37 10.32 -12.06
C ASN A 500 -24.43 11.15 -12.93
N VAL A 501 -23.15 10.79 -12.90
CA VAL A 501 -22.12 11.49 -13.69
C VAL A 501 -22.46 11.43 -15.18
N ALA A 502 -23.14 10.35 -15.59
CA ALA A 502 -23.54 10.06 -16.96
C ALA A 502 -24.72 10.88 -17.48
N GLY A 503 -25.51 11.48 -16.60
CA GLY A 503 -26.72 12.20 -16.98
C GLY A 503 -27.76 11.30 -17.65
N LEU A 504 -27.82 10.01 -17.29
CA LEU A 504 -28.86 9.12 -17.80
C LEU A 504 -30.23 9.52 -17.23
N PRO A 505 -31.33 9.31 -17.96
CA PRO A 505 -32.67 9.38 -17.38
C PRO A 505 -32.76 8.46 -16.15
N GLU A 506 -33.45 8.89 -15.10
CA GLU A 506 -33.54 8.20 -13.81
C GLU A 506 -33.96 6.73 -13.95
N GLN A 507 -35.03 6.47 -14.70
CA GLN A 507 -35.50 5.11 -14.97
C GLN A 507 -34.41 4.24 -15.62
N ALA A 508 -33.75 4.74 -16.67
CA ALA A 508 -32.69 4.01 -17.36
C ALA A 508 -31.46 3.80 -16.45
N PHE A 509 -31.21 4.73 -15.52
CA PHE A 509 -30.14 4.60 -14.54
C PHE A 509 -30.41 3.46 -13.55
N HIS A 510 -31.63 3.37 -13.00
CA HIS A 510 -32.02 2.28 -12.10
C HIS A 510 -32.07 0.92 -12.81
N GLU A 511 -32.59 0.86 -14.04
CA GLU A 511 -32.58 -0.38 -14.84
C GLU A 511 -31.15 -0.90 -15.08
N ARG A 512 -30.21 0.02 -15.34
CA ARG A 512 -28.79 -0.33 -15.52
C ARG A 512 -28.08 -0.64 -14.21
N TYR A 513 -28.45 0.05 -13.13
CA TYR A 513 -27.83 -0.06 -11.81
C TYR A 513 -28.87 -0.30 -10.70
N PRO A 514 -29.42 -1.52 -10.59
CA PRO A 514 -30.50 -1.82 -9.63
C PRO A 514 -30.13 -1.56 -8.16
N SER A 515 -28.84 -1.56 -7.81
CA SER A 515 -28.40 -1.21 -6.44
C SER A 515 -28.72 0.22 -6.04
N THR A 516 -29.23 1.06 -6.95
CA THR A 516 -29.51 2.48 -6.72
C THR A 516 -30.99 2.80 -6.51
N GLU A 517 -31.89 1.83 -6.71
CA GLU A 517 -33.36 2.01 -6.68
C GLU A 517 -33.92 2.56 -5.35
N ALA A 518 -33.15 2.46 -4.26
CA ALA A 518 -33.57 2.89 -2.93
C ALA A 518 -32.72 4.04 -2.36
N GLY A 519 -32.05 4.79 -3.25
CA GLY A 519 -31.26 5.98 -2.90
C GLY A 519 -31.58 7.15 -3.82
N GLU A 520 -31.13 8.33 -3.40
CA GLU A 520 -31.31 9.56 -4.18
C GLU A 520 -30.35 9.59 -5.38
N LEU A 521 -30.82 10.06 -6.54
CA LEU A 521 -29.99 10.19 -7.74
C LEU A 521 -29.54 11.65 -7.91
N LEU A 522 -28.24 11.92 -7.74
CA LEU A 522 -27.70 13.27 -7.85
C LEU A 522 -27.15 13.53 -9.26
N GLY A 523 -27.81 14.42 -9.99
CA GLY A 523 -27.32 14.97 -11.26
C GLY A 523 -26.11 15.89 -11.10
N ARG A 524 -25.47 16.27 -12.22
CA ARG A 524 -24.32 17.19 -12.21
C ARG A 524 -24.65 18.59 -11.68
N ASP A 525 -25.91 18.99 -11.72
CA ASP A 525 -26.41 20.22 -11.13
C ASP A 525 -26.52 20.16 -9.60
N LEU A 526 -26.47 18.95 -9.01
CA LEU A 526 -26.73 18.66 -7.60
C LEU A 526 -28.16 18.99 -7.18
N ALA A 527 -29.11 18.94 -8.12
CA ALA A 527 -30.53 18.95 -7.77
C ALA A 527 -30.84 17.81 -6.79
N GLY A 528 -31.72 18.06 -5.82
CA GLY A 528 -32.07 17.10 -4.76
C GLY A 528 -31.07 16.99 -3.61
N LEU A 529 -29.83 17.53 -3.72
CA LEU A 529 -28.85 17.42 -2.63
C LEU A 529 -29.34 18.05 -1.32
N ALA A 530 -29.98 19.22 -1.36
CA ALA A 530 -30.51 19.87 -0.17
C ALA A 530 -31.63 19.04 0.49
N ASP A 531 -32.53 18.47 -0.31
CA ASP A 531 -33.62 17.62 0.16
C ASP A 531 -33.09 16.30 0.72
N PHE A 532 -32.06 15.71 0.12
CA PHE A 532 -31.38 14.54 0.68
C PHE A 532 -30.72 14.83 2.04
N LEU A 533 -30.07 15.99 2.17
CA LEU A 533 -29.36 16.40 3.38
C LEU A 533 -30.27 16.89 4.50
N GLY A 534 -31.51 17.27 4.20
CA GLY A 534 -32.44 17.97 5.10
C GLY A 534 -33.77 17.24 5.32
N GLY A 535 -34.24 16.52 4.31
CA GLY A 535 -35.61 16.00 4.20
C GLY A 535 -35.91 14.73 4.98
N LYS A 536 -37.17 14.30 4.87
CA LYS A 536 -37.66 13.05 5.45
C LYS A 536 -37.20 11.88 4.60
N ASP A 537 -36.78 10.81 5.25
CA ASP A 537 -36.39 9.58 4.60
C ASP A 537 -37.62 8.77 4.14
N THR A 538 -38.00 8.92 2.88
CA THR A 538 -39.13 8.23 2.25
C THR A 538 -38.77 6.86 1.70
N LEU A 539 -37.47 6.54 1.56
CA LEU A 539 -36.97 5.33 0.91
C LEU A 539 -36.59 4.21 1.90
N ALA A 540 -36.78 4.39 3.21
CA ALA A 540 -36.43 3.41 4.23
C ALA A 540 -36.97 2.00 3.94
N ARG A 541 -38.27 1.88 3.62
CA ARG A 541 -38.89 0.57 3.29
C ARG A 541 -38.32 -0.04 2.01
N ALA A 542 -38.02 0.79 1.01
CA ALA A 542 -37.41 0.34 -0.24
C ALA A 542 -35.99 -0.20 0.03
N ARG A 543 -35.22 0.45 0.92
CA ARG A 543 -33.88 0.00 1.29
C ARG A 543 -33.86 -1.35 1.98
N VAL A 544 -34.80 -1.64 2.89
CA VAL A 544 -34.92 -2.97 3.52
C VAL A 544 -35.16 -4.06 2.46
N LYS A 545 -36.07 -3.82 1.52
CA LYS A 545 -36.33 -4.75 0.41
C LYS A 545 -35.11 -4.93 -0.50
N LEU A 546 -34.44 -3.84 -0.85
CA LEU A 546 -33.26 -3.86 -1.71
C LEU A 546 -32.07 -4.53 -1.02
N ARG A 547 -31.88 -4.34 0.28
CA ARG A 547 -30.89 -5.04 1.11
C ARG A 547 -31.07 -6.55 1.00
N ALA A 548 -32.29 -7.07 1.17
CA ALA A 548 -32.57 -8.49 1.06
C ALA A 548 -32.28 -9.04 -0.35
N TYR A 549 -32.61 -8.27 -1.39
CA TYR A 549 -32.31 -8.64 -2.78
C TYR A 549 -30.80 -8.67 -3.09
N LEU A 550 -30.03 -7.71 -2.55
CA LEU A 550 -28.60 -7.61 -2.81
C LEU A 550 -27.75 -8.54 -1.94
N LEU A 551 -28.09 -8.70 -0.66
CA LEU A 551 -27.25 -9.36 0.36
C LEU A 551 -27.83 -10.69 0.86
N GLY A 552 -29.01 -11.08 0.37
CA GLY A 552 -29.73 -12.26 0.82
C GLY A 552 -30.52 -12.02 2.12
N PRO A 553 -31.09 -13.07 2.72
CA PRO A 553 -31.92 -12.95 3.91
C PRO A 553 -31.12 -12.47 5.13
N GLU A 554 -31.83 -12.01 6.15
CA GLU A 554 -31.20 -11.64 7.43
C GLU A 554 -30.89 -12.86 8.30
N TYR A 555 -31.74 -13.89 8.25
CA TYR A 555 -31.59 -15.12 9.02
C TYR A 555 -31.63 -16.37 8.11
N PRO A 556 -30.72 -17.37 8.30
CA PRO A 556 -29.53 -17.29 9.15
C PRO A 556 -28.55 -16.23 8.64
N ASP A 557 -27.66 -15.71 9.48
CA ASP A 557 -26.74 -14.63 9.10
C ASP A 557 -25.77 -15.04 7.96
N ALA A 558 -25.09 -14.05 7.38
CA ALA A 558 -24.20 -14.27 6.23
C ALA A 558 -22.99 -15.17 6.55
N LEU A 559 -22.42 -15.14 7.76
CA LEU A 559 -21.31 -16.01 8.13
C LEU A 559 -21.78 -17.46 8.25
N THR A 560 -22.95 -17.69 8.85
CA THR A 560 -23.58 -19.02 8.92
C THR A 560 -23.83 -19.59 7.51
N ARG A 561 -24.37 -18.78 6.59
CA ARG A 561 -24.55 -19.19 5.18
C ARG A 561 -23.23 -19.49 4.48
N PHE A 562 -22.20 -18.67 4.72
CA PHE A 562 -20.87 -18.86 4.16
C PHE A 562 -20.22 -20.16 4.65
N ASN A 563 -20.31 -20.47 5.95
CA ASN A 563 -19.85 -21.75 6.51
C ASN A 563 -20.62 -22.92 5.92
N ALA A 564 -21.95 -22.83 5.80
CA ALA A 564 -22.75 -23.88 5.17
C ALA A 564 -22.33 -24.15 3.72
N ALA A 565 -21.98 -23.11 2.95
CA ALA A 565 -21.46 -23.28 1.59
C ALA A 565 -20.08 -23.95 1.55
N ILE A 566 -19.20 -23.63 2.51
CA ILE A 566 -17.91 -24.32 2.69
C ILE A 566 -18.15 -25.80 2.99
N GLU A 567 -18.98 -26.11 3.99
CA GLU A 567 -19.27 -27.48 4.41
C GLU A 567 -19.82 -28.33 3.27
N ARG A 568 -20.74 -27.76 2.48
CA ARG A 568 -21.26 -28.42 1.29
C ARG A 568 -20.16 -28.80 0.31
N VAL A 569 -19.26 -27.86 -0.03
CA VAL A 569 -18.14 -28.16 -0.94
C VAL A 569 -17.20 -29.22 -0.36
N LEU A 570 -17.00 -29.24 0.95
CA LEU A 570 -16.13 -30.21 1.62
C LEU A 570 -16.78 -31.61 1.71
N ALA A 571 -18.11 -31.70 1.73
CA ALA A 571 -18.85 -32.96 1.79
C ALA A 571 -18.86 -33.74 0.46
N GLY A 572 -18.64 -33.05 -0.67
CA GLY A 572 -18.72 -33.62 -2.02
C GLY A 572 -20.07 -33.34 -2.66
#